data_AF-A0A4U1MHY9-F1
#
_entry.id   AF-A0A4U1MHY9-F1
#
_cell.length_a   1.000
_cell.length_b   1.000
_cell.length_c   1.000
_cell.angle_alpha   90.00
_cell.angle_beta   90.00
_cell.angle_gamma   90.00
#
_symmetry.space_group_name_H-M   'P 1'
#
loop_
_entity.id
_entity.type
_entity.pdbx_description
1 polymer ?
#
loop_
_entity_poly.entity_id
_entity_poly.type
_entity_poly.pdbx_seq_one_letter_code
_entity_poly.pdbx_strand_id
1 'polypeptide(L)'
;MRIFTFLMVLTILVASACSPLKPPTSDGQAGEGQQLNTDINLNPQSYRNMSVNKSTISDDQNKIREVVEAEGYNAGAISITGNHAWVNVNFGNAKEDVNQLKNQLAAKIYKTVPRYKIHVRVK
;
A
#
# COMPACT_ATOMS: atom_id res chain seq x y z
N MET A 1 30.31 33.59 -49.94
CA MET A 1 28.93 33.04 -49.83
C MET A 1 28.88 31.89 -48.82
N ARG A 2 29.13 32.16 -47.53
CA ARG A 2 29.15 31.15 -46.45
C ARG A 2 28.38 31.58 -45.19
N ILE A 3 27.57 32.64 -45.32
CA ILE A 3 26.78 33.23 -44.22
C ILE A 3 25.30 32.87 -44.35
N PHE A 4 24.82 32.51 -45.54
CA PHE A 4 23.42 32.13 -45.77
C PHE A 4 23.06 30.71 -45.33
N THR A 5 24.04 29.84 -45.10
CA THR A 5 23.79 28.45 -44.64
C THR A 5 23.61 28.31 -43.13
N PHE A 6 24.00 29.31 -42.34
CA PHE A 6 23.78 29.29 -40.88
C PHE A 6 22.37 29.77 -40.48
N LEU A 7 21.69 30.54 -41.34
CA LEU A 7 20.35 31.08 -41.05
C LEU A 7 19.21 30.07 -41.29
N MET A 8 19.50 28.91 -41.89
CA MET A 8 18.50 27.89 -42.25
C MET A 8 18.46 26.70 -41.28
N VAL A 9 19.44 26.60 -40.37
CA VAL A 9 19.49 25.51 -39.36
C VAL A 9 18.96 25.97 -38.00
N LEU A 10 18.87 27.28 -37.74
CA LEU A 10 18.35 27.83 -36.48
C LEU A 10 16.82 27.97 -36.46
N THR A 11 16.13 27.83 -37.59
CA THR A 11 14.67 28.02 -37.71
C THR A 11 13.85 26.73 -37.60
N ILE A 12 14.47 25.57 -37.41
CA ILE A 12 13.76 24.28 -37.32
C ILE A 12 13.53 23.83 -35.85
N LEU A 13 14.05 24.56 -34.84
CA LEU A 13 14.05 24.09 -33.46
C LEU A 13 13.00 24.72 -32.50
N VAL A 14 11.92 25.33 -33.02
CA VAL A 14 10.88 25.98 -32.16
C VAL A 14 9.44 25.51 -32.45
N ALA A 15 9.25 24.40 -33.17
CA ALA A 15 7.90 23.87 -33.46
C ALA A 15 7.56 22.59 -32.69
N SER A 16 8.00 22.44 -31.45
CA SER A 16 7.62 21.31 -30.59
C SER A 16 7.34 21.75 -29.16
N ALA A 17 6.22 22.46 -28.98
CA ALA A 17 5.46 22.45 -27.72
C ALA A 17 4.15 23.21 -27.94
N CYS A 18 3.13 22.50 -28.43
CA CYS A 18 1.70 22.76 -28.17
C CYS A 18 0.90 21.71 -28.96
N SER A 19 0.90 20.47 -28.50
CA SER A 19 -0.16 19.53 -28.87
C SER A 19 -1.45 20.00 -28.19
N PRO A 20 -2.61 20.05 -28.88
CA PRO A 20 -3.87 20.36 -28.21
C PRO A 20 -4.15 19.30 -27.16
N LEU A 21 -4.38 19.73 -25.91
CA LEU A 21 -4.87 18.87 -24.83
C LEU A 21 -6.23 18.32 -25.27
N LYS A 22 -6.27 17.05 -25.64
CA LYS A 22 -7.50 16.33 -25.89
C LYS A 22 -8.22 16.20 -24.53
N PRO A 23 -9.46 16.70 -24.38
CA PRO A 23 -10.19 16.46 -23.14
C PRO A 23 -10.36 14.93 -22.96
N PRO A 24 -10.28 14.43 -21.72
CA PRO A 24 -10.41 13.00 -21.48
C PRO A 24 -11.79 12.54 -21.96
N THR A 25 -11.79 11.61 -22.91
CA THR A 25 -12.98 10.83 -23.26
C THR A 25 -13.29 9.90 -22.09
N SER A 26 -14.57 9.71 -21.81
CA SER A 26 -15.12 8.90 -20.70
C SER A 26 -14.82 7.40 -20.77
N ASP A 27 -13.85 6.99 -21.58
CA ASP A 27 -13.49 5.61 -21.82
C ASP A 27 -12.07 5.40 -21.28
N GLY A 28 -12.00 4.81 -20.09
CA GLY A 28 -10.84 4.83 -19.21
C GLY A 28 -9.57 4.18 -19.78
N GLN A 29 -8.62 5.03 -20.19
CA GLN A 29 -7.21 4.65 -20.30
C GLN A 29 -6.35 5.61 -19.48
N ALA A 30 -5.73 5.04 -18.44
CA ALA A 30 -4.87 5.72 -17.47
C ALA A 30 -3.56 6.17 -18.11
N GLY A 31 -3.39 7.49 -18.24
CA GLY A 31 -2.06 8.12 -18.29
C GLY A 31 -1.64 8.50 -16.87
N GLU A 32 -0.36 8.35 -16.55
CA GLU A 32 0.25 8.52 -15.23
C GLU A 32 -0.31 9.73 -14.47
N GLY A 33 -1.26 9.47 -13.57
CA GLY A 33 -1.92 10.48 -12.78
C GLY A 33 -0.97 11.01 -11.72
N GLN A 34 -0.52 12.26 -11.88
CA GLN A 34 -0.08 13.05 -10.75
C GLN A 34 -1.18 12.98 -9.69
N GLN A 35 -0.86 12.47 -8.51
CA GLN A 35 -1.76 12.34 -7.39
C GLN A 35 -2.17 13.75 -6.94
N LEU A 36 -3.24 14.27 -7.54
CA LEU A 36 -3.88 15.51 -7.13
C LEU A 36 -4.43 15.30 -5.72
N ASN A 37 -3.69 15.78 -4.73
CA ASN A 37 -4.18 15.91 -3.37
C ASN A 37 -5.24 17.03 -3.38
N THR A 38 -6.50 16.67 -3.56
CA THR A 38 -7.64 17.59 -3.52
C THR A 38 -8.20 17.73 -2.10
N ASP A 39 -7.34 17.66 -1.08
CA ASP A 39 -7.80 17.73 0.30
C ASP A 39 -7.94 19.20 0.71
N ILE A 40 -9.13 19.75 0.49
CA ILE A 40 -9.44 21.12 0.89
C ILE A 40 -9.59 21.15 2.41
N ASN A 41 -8.57 21.64 3.10
CA ASN A 41 -8.65 22.00 4.51
C ASN A 41 -9.47 23.30 4.67
N LEU A 42 -10.76 23.18 5.00
CA LEU A 42 -11.64 24.33 5.24
C LEU A 42 -11.38 25.07 6.58
N ASN A 43 -10.37 24.67 7.35
CA ASN A 43 -10.00 25.35 8.59
C ASN A 43 -8.51 25.79 8.59
N PRO A 44 -8.20 27.09 8.50
CA PRO A 44 -6.82 27.59 8.50
C PRO A 44 -6.06 27.32 9.81
N GLN A 45 -6.73 26.85 10.87
CA GLN A 45 -6.14 26.48 12.16
C GLN A 45 -6.06 24.96 12.39
N SER A 46 -6.58 24.12 11.48
CA SER A 46 -6.55 22.66 11.64
C SER A 46 -6.30 21.97 10.30
N TYR A 47 -5.03 21.84 9.93
CA TYR A 47 -4.60 21.00 8.81
C TYR A 47 -4.81 19.53 9.15
N ARG A 48 -5.99 18.98 8.85
CA ARG A 48 -6.15 17.53 8.72
C ARG A 48 -5.52 17.11 7.40
N ASN A 49 -4.23 16.79 7.46
CA ASN A 49 -3.55 16.26 6.30
C ASN A 49 -4.17 14.90 5.93
N MET A 50 -4.88 14.84 4.81
CA MET A 50 -5.47 13.63 4.26
C MET A 50 -4.49 12.89 3.34
N SER A 51 -3.29 13.45 3.09
CA SER A 51 -2.16 12.83 2.40
C SER A 51 -1.37 11.82 3.25
N VAL A 52 -1.77 11.59 4.51
CA VAL A 52 -1.02 10.69 5.40
C VAL A 52 -1.24 9.25 4.94
N ASN A 53 -0.17 8.60 4.49
CA ASN A 53 -0.16 7.16 4.24
C ASN A 53 -0.49 6.42 5.54
N LYS A 54 -1.73 5.94 5.67
CA LYS A 54 -2.21 5.21 6.84
C LYS A 54 -2.20 3.72 6.55
N SER A 55 -1.69 2.93 7.50
CA SER A 55 -1.72 1.45 7.44
C SER A 55 -3.15 0.97 7.21
N THR A 56 -3.34 0.31 6.08
CA THR A 56 -4.61 -0.32 5.71
C THR A 56 -4.82 -1.62 6.49
N ILE A 57 -6.01 -2.20 6.38
CA ILE A 57 -6.29 -3.54 6.91
C ILE A 57 -5.41 -4.57 6.20
N SER A 58 -5.19 -4.42 4.89
CA SER A 58 -4.36 -5.31 4.09
C SER A 58 -2.89 -5.27 4.50
N ASP A 59 -2.35 -4.09 4.81
CA ASP A 59 -0.98 -3.96 5.32
C ASP A 59 -0.80 -4.73 6.63
N ASP A 60 -1.80 -4.70 7.49
CA ASP A 60 -1.76 -5.42 8.75
C ASP A 60 -1.96 -6.92 8.58
N GLN A 61 -2.83 -7.35 7.66
CA GLN A 61 -2.93 -8.76 7.29
C GLN A 61 -1.59 -9.30 6.77
N ASN A 62 -0.86 -8.49 6.00
CA ASN A 62 0.47 -8.84 5.50
C ASN A 62 1.50 -8.92 6.63
N LYS A 63 1.56 -7.93 7.53
CA LYS A 63 2.42 -7.98 8.72
C LYS A 63 2.13 -9.20 9.60
N ILE A 64 0.85 -9.53 9.82
CA ILE A 64 0.47 -10.72 10.57
C ILE A 64 0.99 -11.98 9.87
N ARG A 65 0.81 -12.08 8.55
CA ARG A 65 1.30 -13.20 7.74
C ARG A 65 2.82 -13.36 7.84
N GLU A 66 3.56 -12.27 7.68
CA GLU A 66 5.02 -12.25 7.80
C GLU A 66 5.48 -12.79 9.16
N VAL A 67 4.82 -12.41 10.26
CA VAL A 67 5.16 -12.93 11.60
C VAL A 67 4.90 -14.43 11.70
N VAL A 68 3.80 -14.93 11.13
CA VAL A 68 3.48 -16.37 11.16
C VAL A 68 4.49 -17.17 10.34
N GLU A 69 4.84 -16.68 9.15
CA GLU A 69 5.76 -17.35 8.24
C GLU A 69 7.22 -17.28 8.73
N ALA A 70 7.62 -16.19 9.38
CA ALA A 70 8.93 -16.06 10.02
C ALA A 70 9.16 -17.08 11.15
N GLU A 71 8.08 -17.58 11.76
CA GLU A 71 8.12 -18.65 12.76
C GLU A 71 8.11 -20.06 12.15
N GLY A 72 8.14 -20.17 10.80
CA GLY A 72 8.13 -21.44 10.08
C GLY A 72 6.76 -22.09 9.97
N TYR A 73 5.68 -21.37 10.28
CA TYR A 73 4.31 -21.87 10.15
C TYR A 73 3.65 -21.34 8.88
N ASN A 74 2.61 -22.05 8.43
CA ASN A 74 1.85 -21.62 7.25
C ASN A 74 0.64 -20.78 7.68
N ALA A 75 0.61 -19.53 7.26
CA ALA A 75 -0.54 -18.64 7.45
C ALA A 75 -1.68 -19.04 6.51
N GLY A 76 -2.85 -19.33 7.09
CA GLY A 76 -4.09 -19.48 6.36
C GLY A 76 -4.83 -18.15 6.18
N ALA A 77 -6.16 -18.21 6.27
CA ALA A 77 -6.98 -17.01 6.20
C ALA A 77 -6.77 -16.12 7.43
N ILE A 78 -6.55 -14.82 7.20
CA ILE A 78 -6.44 -13.79 8.22
C ILE A 78 -7.63 -12.84 8.06
N SER A 79 -8.54 -12.85 9.03
CA SER A 79 -9.70 -11.97 9.05
C SER A 79 -9.54 -10.91 10.12
N ILE A 80 -9.88 -9.67 9.80
CA ILE A 80 -9.88 -8.54 10.73
C ILE A 80 -11.29 -7.95 10.74
N THR A 81 -11.87 -7.80 11.92
CA THR A 81 -13.22 -7.25 12.11
C THR A 81 -13.25 -6.47 13.41
N GLY A 82 -13.50 -5.16 13.30
CA GLY A 82 -13.38 -4.24 14.44
C GLY A 82 -11.96 -4.24 15.02
N ASN A 83 -11.84 -4.46 16.33
CA ASN A 83 -10.56 -4.54 17.04
C ASN A 83 -10.06 -5.99 17.24
N HIS A 84 -10.54 -6.95 16.46
CA HIS A 84 -10.15 -8.34 16.56
C HIS A 84 -9.50 -8.82 15.26
N ALA A 85 -8.47 -9.66 15.38
CA ALA A 85 -7.81 -10.33 14.27
C ALA A 85 -7.83 -11.85 14.50
N TRP A 86 -8.41 -12.60 13.57
CA TRP A 86 -8.47 -14.06 13.60
C TRP A 86 -7.50 -14.62 12.57
N VAL A 87 -6.52 -15.36 13.07
CA VAL A 87 -5.38 -15.85 12.30
C VAL A 87 -5.45 -17.37 12.28
N ASN A 88 -5.80 -17.94 11.13
CA ASN A 88 -5.78 -19.40 10.97
C ASN A 88 -4.36 -19.81 10.60
N VAL A 89 -3.79 -20.79 11.31
CA VAL A 89 -2.40 -21.23 11.16
C VAL A 89 -2.36 -22.74 11.08
N ASN A 90 -1.53 -23.27 10.19
CA ASN A 90 -1.17 -24.68 10.18
C ASN A 90 0.21 -24.84 10.82
N PHE A 91 0.23 -25.47 12.00
CA PHE A 91 1.45 -25.76 12.77
C PHE A 91 2.15 -27.05 12.31
N GLY A 92 1.60 -27.77 11.32
CA GLY A 92 2.13 -29.04 10.83
C GLY A 92 2.09 -30.12 11.91
N ASN A 93 3.14 -30.94 11.96
CA ASN A 93 3.30 -32.01 12.94
C ASN A 93 4.04 -31.53 14.21
N ALA A 94 3.76 -30.31 14.65
CA ALA A 94 4.41 -29.74 15.84
C ALA A 94 4.23 -30.69 17.04
N LYS A 95 5.34 -30.96 17.73
CA LYS A 95 5.36 -31.86 18.89
C LYS A 95 5.06 -31.14 20.20
N GLU A 96 5.12 -29.81 20.22
CA GLU A 96 4.78 -29.00 21.38
C GLU A 96 3.27 -28.89 21.60
N ASP A 97 2.87 -28.47 22.80
CA ASP A 97 1.49 -28.13 23.10
C ASP A 97 1.02 -27.00 22.16
N VAL A 98 0.05 -27.34 21.32
CA VAL A 98 -0.59 -26.42 20.35
C VAL A 98 -1.13 -25.17 21.04
N ASN A 99 -1.62 -25.24 22.27
CA ASN A 99 -2.09 -24.06 23.00
C ASN A 99 -0.94 -23.12 23.38
N GLN A 100 0.20 -23.68 23.77
CA GLN A 100 1.40 -22.90 24.03
C GLN A 100 1.87 -22.20 22.75
N LEU A 101 1.92 -22.92 21.62
CA LEU A 101 2.30 -22.35 20.33
C LEU A 101 1.36 -21.21 19.90
N LYS A 102 0.04 -21.40 20.04
CA LYS A 102 -0.95 -20.37 19.76
C LYS A 102 -0.74 -19.11 20.61
N ASN A 103 -0.49 -19.29 21.91
CA ASN A 103 -0.29 -18.16 22.83
C ASN A 103 1.01 -17.41 22.53
N GLN A 104 2.10 -18.13 22.26
CA GLN A 104 3.37 -17.54 21.87
C GLN A 104 3.25 -16.76 20.56
N LEU A 105 2.62 -17.36 19.56
CA LEU A 105 2.40 -16.72 18.26
C LEU A 105 1.48 -15.50 18.37
N ALA A 106 0.39 -15.60 19.14
CA ALA A 106 -0.50 -14.47 19.41
C ALA A 106 0.24 -13.29 20.06
N ALA A 107 1.13 -13.57 21.02
CA ALA A 107 1.94 -12.54 21.67
C ALA A 107 2.93 -11.88 20.70
N LYS A 108 3.56 -12.66 19.81
CA LYS A 108 4.46 -12.13 18.76
C LYS A 108 3.70 -11.24 17.78
N ILE A 109 2.56 -11.70 17.29
CA ILE A 109 1.70 -10.92 16.39
C ILE A 109 1.23 -9.62 17.06
N TYR A 110 0.82 -9.68 18.32
CA TYR A 110 0.38 -8.50 19.07
C TYR A 110 1.48 -7.43 19.17
N LYS A 111 2.75 -7.82 19.34
CA LYS A 111 3.87 -6.86 19.34
C LYS A 111 4.01 -6.12 18.02
N THR A 112 3.70 -6.77 16.89
CA THR A 112 3.78 -6.18 15.55
C THR A 112 2.55 -5.33 15.20
N VAL A 113 1.35 -5.78 15.59
CA VAL A 113 0.07 -5.11 15.32
C VAL A 113 -0.77 -4.93 16.59
N PRO A 114 -0.36 -4.03 17.51
CA PRO A 114 -0.91 -3.95 18.87
C PRO A 114 -2.36 -3.45 18.94
N ARG A 115 -2.92 -2.97 17.84
CA ARG A 115 -4.29 -2.44 17.79
C ARG A 115 -5.39 -3.51 17.81
N TYR A 116 -5.02 -4.80 17.70
CA TYR A 116 -5.98 -5.89 17.62
C TYR A 116 -5.85 -6.89 18.77
N LYS A 117 -6.99 -7.44 19.20
CA LYS A 117 -7.06 -8.68 19.98
C LYS A 117 -6.79 -9.86 19.05
N ILE A 118 -5.66 -10.54 19.25
CA ILE A 118 -5.20 -11.61 18.36
C ILE A 118 -5.80 -12.95 18.79
N HIS A 119 -6.43 -13.65 17.84
CA HIS A 119 -7.04 -14.97 18.01
C HIS A 119 -6.39 -15.94 17.02
N VAL A 120 -5.45 -16.76 17.49
CA VAL A 120 -4.83 -17.79 16.66
C VAL A 120 -5.68 -19.06 16.69
N ARG A 121 -5.99 -19.60 15.51
CA ARG A 121 -6.78 -20.82 15.32
C ARG A 121 -5.98 -21.83 14.50
N VAL A 122 -6.20 -23.10 14.76
CA VAL A 122 -5.63 -24.18 13.96
C VAL A 122 -6.57 -24.45 12.79
N LYS A 123 -6.01 -24.57 11.59
CA LYS A 123 -6.74 -24.95 10.38
C LYS A 123 -6.80 -26.47 10.23
#